data_AF-A0A0K0DQK1-F1
#
_entry.id   AF-A0A0K0DQK1-F1
#
_cell.length_a   1.000
_cell.length_b   1.000
_cell.length_c   1.000
_cell.angle_alpha   90.00
_cell.angle_beta   90.00
_cell.angle_gamma   90.00
#
_symmetry.space_group_name_H-M   'P 1'
#
loop_
_entity.id
_entity.type
_entity.pdbx_description
1 polymer ?
#
loop_
_entity_poly.entity_id
_entity_poly.type
_entity_poly.pdbx_seq_one_letter_code
_entity_poly.pdbx_strand_id
1 'polypeptide(L)'
;MTSYLIILACMSKSSIEDSDASVHGVLVEHNDHIEVNGMVFNKPFVEKPVSAEDHNIYIYYPSSVGGGSQRLFRKINNRSSWYSPVSEVRKTGSYIYEDFIPADGTDVKVYAVGPYYAHAEARKAPGLDGKVERDADGKEVRYPVILSHKEKMIARRVVLAFGVGSA
;
A
#
# COMPACT_ATOMS: atom_id res chain seq x y z
N MET A 1 -18.03 -2.03 7.18
CA MET A 1 -16.78 -2.72 7.61
C MET A 1 -15.68 -2.34 6.65
N THR A 2 -15.08 -1.17 6.87
CA THR A 2 -14.02 -0.63 6.03
C THR A 2 -12.82 -1.55 6.18
N SER A 3 -12.46 -2.22 5.09
CA SER A 3 -11.32 -3.12 5.04
C SER A 3 -10.06 -2.27 4.99
N TYR A 4 -9.57 -1.82 6.14
CA TYR A 4 -8.28 -1.16 6.23
C TYR A 4 -7.22 -2.18 5.83
N LEU A 5 -6.66 -1.94 4.65
CA LEU A 5 -5.53 -2.63 4.10
C LEU A 5 -4.38 -2.44 5.08
N ILE A 6 -4.14 -3.41 5.96
CA ILE A 6 -2.86 -3.53 6.68
C ILE A 6 -1.83 -3.99 5.64
N ILE A 7 -1.50 -3.09 4.71
CA ILE A 7 -0.20 -3.08 4.08
C ILE A 7 0.59 -2.08 4.93
N LEU A 8 1.43 -2.64 5.78
CA LEU A 8 2.58 -1.98 6.38
C LEU A 8 2.31 -0.78 7.30
N ALA A 9 1.97 -1.09 8.55
CA ALA A 9 2.51 -0.32 9.67
C ALA A 9 4.00 -0.69 9.87
N CYS A 10 4.85 -0.32 8.91
CA CYS A 10 6.28 -0.20 9.15
C CYS A 10 6.68 1.21 8.73
N MET A 11 6.72 2.10 9.72
CA MET A 11 7.39 3.41 9.72
C MET A 11 7.29 4.18 8.39
N SER A 12 6.23 4.98 8.24
CA SER A 12 6.18 6.02 7.20
C SER A 12 7.44 6.87 7.30
N LYS A 13 8.29 6.82 6.27
CA LYS A 13 9.59 7.48 6.29
C LYS A 13 9.51 8.97 5.96
N SER A 14 8.48 9.44 5.26
CA SER A 14 8.30 10.88 5.00
C SER A 14 6.93 11.19 4.40
N SER A 15 6.25 12.24 4.91
CA SER A 15 5.07 12.86 4.30
C SER A 15 5.43 14.26 3.78
N ILE A 16 4.79 14.69 2.69
CA ILE A 16 4.77 16.09 2.24
C ILE A 16 3.35 16.61 2.49
N GLU A 17 3.14 17.44 3.51
CA GLU A 17 1.87 18.11 3.79
C GLU A 17 1.89 19.54 3.25
N ASP A 18 0.88 19.92 2.47
CA ASP A 18 0.71 21.30 2.00
C ASP A 18 -0.34 22.01 2.87
N SER A 19 0.05 22.36 4.09
CA SER A 19 -0.79 23.17 4.99
C SER A 19 0.02 23.97 6.02
N ASP A 20 1.03 24.71 5.56
CA ASP A 20 1.36 26.06 6.06
C ASP A 20 2.48 26.64 5.17
N ALA A 21 2.44 27.95 4.91
CA ALA A 21 3.44 28.59 4.05
C ALA A 21 4.84 28.57 4.71
N SER A 22 5.70 27.59 4.40
CA SER A 22 7.18 27.74 4.31
C SER A 22 8.01 26.44 4.23
N VAL A 23 7.44 25.23 4.16
CA VAL A 23 8.25 24.01 3.95
C VAL A 23 7.76 23.26 2.71
N HIS A 24 8.13 23.75 1.53
CA HIS A 24 8.05 22.91 0.33
C HIS A 24 9.03 21.75 0.50
N GLY A 25 8.50 20.53 0.68
CA GLY A 25 9.31 19.32 0.68
C GLY A 25 10.13 19.25 -0.61
N VAL A 26 11.43 19.04 -0.49
CA VAL A 26 12.32 18.99 -1.65
C VAL A 26 12.22 17.59 -2.25
N LEU A 27 11.73 17.50 -3.48
CA LEU A 27 11.68 16.29 -4.29
C LEU A 27 12.65 16.42 -5.46
N VAL A 28 13.64 15.54 -5.52
CA VAL A 28 14.54 15.39 -6.67
C VAL A 28 14.30 14.02 -7.30
N GLU A 29 14.04 14.00 -8.60
CA GLU A 29 13.86 12.75 -9.34
C GLU A 29 15.13 12.38 -10.10
N HIS A 30 15.48 11.10 -10.03
CA HIS A 30 16.50 10.46 -10.84
C HIS A 30 15.87 9.32 -11.64
N ASN A 31 16.66 8.66 -12.49
CA ASN A 31 16.16 7.58 -13.36
C ASN A 31 15.52 6.44 -12.55
N ASP A 32 16.22 5.96 -11.51
CA ASP A 32 15.86 4.76 -10.74
C ASP A 32 15.68 5.00 -9.23
N HIS A 33 15.61 6.26 -8.81
CA HIS A 33 15.28 6.62 -7.43
C HIS A 33 14.71 8.04 -7.36
N ILE A 34 14.14 8.37 -6.22
CA ILE A 34 13.78 9.74 -5.84
C ILE A 34 14.46 10.10 -4.53
N GLU A 35 14.68 11.38 -4.31
CA GLU A 35 15.09 11.94 -3.04
C GLU A 35 13.98 12.85 -2.51
N VAL A 36 13.46 12.55 -1.32
CA VAL A 36 12.40 13.31 -0.66
C VAL A 36 12.93 13.77 0.68
N ASN A 37 13.12 15.08 0.85
CA ASN A 37 13.64 15.67 2.08
C ASN A 37 14.97 15.03 2.56
N GLY A 38 15.88 14.72 1.63
CA GLY A 38 17.16 14.06 1.92
C GLY A 38 17.07 12.53 2.06
N MET A 39 15.88 11.94 1.94
CA MET A 39 15.69 10.48 1.99
C MET A 39 15.59 9.89 0.60
N VAL A 40 16.42 8.89 0.32
CA VAL A 40 16.46 8.22 -0.98
C VAL A 40 15.54 7.00 -0.98
N PHE A 41 14.67 6.92 -2.00
CA PHE A 41 13.81 5.77 -2.28
C PHE A 41 14.16 5.20 -3.65
N ASN A 42 14.77 4.02 -3.67
CA ASN A 42 15.12 3.35 -4.93
C ASN A 42 13.90 2.66 -5.52
N LYS A 43 13.79 2.63 -6.85
CA LYS A 43 12.76 1.84 -7.52
C LYS A 43 13.07 0.33 -7.32
N PRO A 44 12.08 -0.51 -6.97
CA PRO A 44 10.69 -0.13 -6.81
C PRO A 44 10.38 0.58 -5.49
N PHE A 45 9.52 1.60 -5.55
CA PHE A 45 8.95 2.29 -4.40
C PHE A 45 7.45 2.55 -4.60
N VAL A 46 6.75 2.84 -3.51
CA VAL A 46 5.31 3.12 -3.51
C VAL A 46 5.05 4.58 -3.18
N GLU A 47 4.13 5.21 -3.90
CA GLU A 47 3.60 6.55 -3.64
C GLU A 47 2.11 6.46 -3.30
N LYS A 48 1.76 6.88 -2.09
CA LYS A 48 0.38 6.87 -1.56
C LYS A 48 -0.11 8.30 -1.36
N PRO A 49 -1.36 8.63 -1.73
CA PRO A 49 -1.99 9.86 -1.28
C PRO A 49 -1.99 9.94 0.26
N VAL A 50 -1.84 11.14 0.83
CA VAL A 50 -1.97 11.32 2.29
C VAL A 50 -3.37 10.96 2.78
N SER A 51 -4.40 11.19 1.96
CA SER A 51 -5.77 10.77 2.27
C SER A 51 -5.94 9.26 2.14
N ALA A 52 -6.27 8.59 3.25
CA ALA A 52 -6.56 7.15 3.26
C ALA A 52 -7.82 6.75 2.46
N GLU A 53 -8.68 7.71 2.13
CA GLU A 53 -9.86 7.50 1.28
C GLU A 53 -9.53 7.55 -0.22
N ASP A 54 -8.34 8.07 -0.58
CA ASP A 54 -7.85 8.04 -1.95
C ASP A 54 -7.01 6.79 -2.20
N HIS A 55 -7.58 5.87 -2.98
CA HIS A 55 -6.97 4.57 -3.27
C HIS A 55 -6.08 4.58 -4.53
N ASN A 56 -5.77 5.76 -5.09
CA ASN A 56 -4.87 5.90 -6.24
C ASN A 56 -3.40 5.77 -5.81
N ILE A 57 -2.97 4.55 -5.52
CA ILE A 57 -1.62 4.20 -5.06
C ILE A 57 -0.77 3.79 -6.25
N TYR A 58 0.42 4.38 -6.40
CA TYR A 58 1.31 4.11 -7.54
C TYR A 58 2.55 3.34 -7.07
N ILE A 59 3.00 2.38 -7.88
CA ILE A 59 4.25 1.64 -7.68
C ILE A 59 5.13 1.96 -8.89
N TYR A 60 6.35 2.44 -8.66
CA TYR A 60 7.28 2.80 -9.73
C TYR A 60 8.31 1.71 -9.91
N TYR A 61 8.59 1.28 -11.14
CA TYR A 61 9.52 0.18 -11.41
C TYR A 61 10.87 0.67 -11.93
N PRO A 62 11.97 -0.03 -11.61
CA PRO A 62 13.28 0.36 -12.11
C PRO A 62 13.38 0.11 -13.62
N SER A 63 14.22 0.90 -14.28
CA SER A 63 14.53 0.80 -15.71
C SER A 63 15.02 -0.59 -16.11
N SER A 64 15.70 -1.30 -15.20
CA SER A 64 16.21 -2.66 -15.39
C SER A 64 15.13 -3.72 -15.67
N VAL A 65 13.86 -3.45 -15.30
CA VAL A 65 12.71 -4.33 -15.58
C VAL A 65 11.71 -3.70 -16.56
N GLY A 66 12.14 -2.65 -17.28
CA GLY A 66 11.32 -1.96 -18.28
C GLY A 66 10.73 -0.61 -17.82
N GLY A 67 10.94 -0.23 -16.56
CA GLY A 67 10.44 1.04 -16.02
C GLY A 67 8.91 1.09 -15.91
N GLY A 68 8.37 2.31 -15.99
CA GLY A 68 6.94 2.57 -15.87
C GLY A 68 6.44 2.51 -14.43
N SER A 69 5.11 2.42 -14.30
CA SER A 69 4.42 2.39 -13.02
C SER A 69 3.15 1.54 -13.06
N GLN A 70 2.85 0.89 -11.94
CA GLN A 70 1.57 0.25 -11.70
C GLN A 70 0.66 1.21 -10.92
N ARG A 71 -0.54 1.46 -11.45
CA ARG A 71 -1.50 2.41 -10.89
C ARG A 71 -2.68 1.67 -10.30
N LEU A 72 -2.70 1.54 -8.97
CA LEU A 72 -3.77 0.89 -8.23
C LEU A 72 -4.94 1.86 -8.08
N PHE A 73 -6.14 1.29 -7.96
CA PHE A 73 -7.36 2.06 -7.72
C PHE A 73 -8.37 1.20 -6.96
N ARG A 74 -9.40 1.84 -6.42
CA ARG A 74 -10.53 1.11 -5.82
C ARG A 74 -11.16 0.22 -6.87
N LYS A 75 -11.09 -1.09 -6.65
CA LYS A 75 -11.55 -2.13 -7.58
C LYS A 75 -12.81 -1.76 -8.36
N ILE A 76 -12.73 -1.84 -9.69
CA ILE A 76 -13.85 -1.68 -10.62
C ILE A 76 -13.96 -2.99 -11.39
N ASN A 77 -15.10 -3.69 -11.22
CA ASN A 77 -15.34 -5.00 -11.81
C ASN A 77 -14.26 -6.04 -11.44
N ASN A 78 -13.42 -6.41 -12.41
CA ASN A 78 -12.37 -7.41 -12.29
C ASN A 78 -10.96 -6.80 -12.34
N ARG A 79 -10.85 -5.48 -12.20
CA ARG A 79 -9.56 -4.79 -12.16
C ARG A 79 -9.35 -4.02 -10.87
N SER A 80 -8.11 -4.04 -10.40
CA SER A 80 -7.63 -3.31 -9.22
C SER A 80 -6.40 -2.44 -9.51
N SER A 81 -5.79 -2.58 -10.69
CA SER A 81 -4.71 -1.72 -11.16
C SER A 81 -4.57 -1.77 -12.69
N TRP A 82 -3.69 -0.93 -13.24
CA TRP A 82 -3.26 -0.96 -14.62
C TRP A 82 -1.80 -0.48 -14.75
N TYR A 83 -1.09 -1.00 -15.76
CA TYR A 83 0.28 -0.58 -16.07
C TYR A 83 0.30 0.69 -16.90
N SER A 84 1.14 1.64 -16.51
CA SER A 84 1.43 2.87 -17.23
C SER A 84 2.92 2.92 -17.61
N PRO A 85 3.27 3.37 -18.83
CA PRO A 85 4.67 3.58 -19.20
C PRO A 85 5.32 4.78 -18.49
N VAL A 86 4.54 5.63 -17.82
CA VAL A 86 5.02 6.82 -17.11
C VAL A 86 5.85 6.39 -15.90
N SER A 87 7.07 6.93 -15.80
CA SER A 87 8.06 6.55 -14.79
C SER A 87 8.31 7.66 -13.75
N GLU A 88 7.71 8.83 -13.97
CA GLU A 88 7.81 10.03 -13.17
C GLU A 88 6.72 10.10 -12.09
N VAL A 89 7.08 10.64 -10.93
CA VAL A 89 6.15 10.81 -9.80
C VAL A 89 5.12 11.90 -10.02
N ARG A 90 4.01 11.85 -9.27
CA ARG A 90 2.97 12.90 -9.37
C ARG A 90 3.51 14.23 -8.85
N LYS A 91 3.17 15.32 -9.53
CA LYS A 91 3.71 16.68 -9.27
C LYS A 91 2.79 17.59 -8.46
N THR A 92 1.55 17.19 -8.32
CA THR A 92 0.49 17.99 -7.69
C THR A 92 -0.16 17.18 -6.59
N GLY A 93 -0.26 17.72 -5.38
CA GLY A 93 -0.83 17.04 -4.23
C GLY A 93 0.24 16.53 -3.26
N SER A 94 -0.24 15.89 -2.19
CA SER A 94 0.56 15.45 -1.06
C SER A 94 0.62 13.93 -1.00
N TYR A 95 1.84 13.41 -0.89
CA TYR A 95 2.12 11.98 -0.97
C TYR A 95 3.04 11.49 0.15
N ILE A 96 2.89 10.19 0.43
CA ILE A 96 3.77 9.41 1.29
C ILE A 96 4.55 8.46 0.39
N TYR A 97 5.88 8.43 0.55
CA TYR A 97 6.77 7.53 -0.16
C TYR A 97 7.30 6.45 0.78
N GLU A 98 7.31 5.20 0.33
CA GLU A 98 7.83 4.06 1.07
C GLU A 98 8.60 3.08 0.18
N ASP A 99 9.55 2.37 0.78
CA ASP A 99 10.26 1.26 0.14
C ASP A 99 9.25 0.20 -0.30
N PHE A 100 9.34 -0.30 -1.53
CA PHE A 100 8.52 -1.42 -1.95
C PHE A 100 8.99 -2.70 -1.25
N ILE A 101 8.07 -3.40 -0.62
CA ILE A 101 8.37 -4.68 0.02
C ILE A 101 7.92 -5.81 -0.91
N PRO A 102 8.86 -6.62 -1.43
CA PRO A 102 8.53 -7.79 -2.19
C PRO A 102 7.65 -8.72 -1.36
N ALA A 103 6.48 -9.04 -1.89
CA ALA A 103 5.59 -10.07 -1.36
C ALA A 103 5.53 -11.22 -2.36
N ASP A 104 5.15 -12.42 -1.90
CA ASP A 104 4.93 -13.61 -2.73
C ASP A 104 3.63 -13.51 -3.56
N GLY A 105 3.34 -12.32 -4.10
CA GLY A 105 2.17 -12.05 -4.93
C GLY A 105 0.84 -11.98 -4.16
N THR A 106 0.85 -12.00 -2.82
CA THR A 106 -0.37 -11.92 -2.01
C THR A 106 -0.27 -10.89 -0.89
N ASP A 107 -1.42 -10.27 -0.58
CA ASP A 107 -1.61 -9.39 0.57
C ASP A 107 -2.38 -10.15 1.66
N VAL A 108 -1.87 -10.10 2.90
CA VAL A 108 -2.58 -10.62 4.07
C VAL A 108 -3.51 -9.54 4.63
N LYS A 109 -4.80 -9.84 4.69
CA LYS A 109 -5.82 -9.02 5.34
C LYS A 109 -6.12 -9.59 6.71
N VAL A 110 -5.99 -8.76 7.74
CA VAL A 110 -6.27 -9.12 9.13
C VAL A 110 -7.50 -8.38 9.62
N TYR A 111 -8.41 -9.12 10.23
CA TYR A 111 -9.67 -8.65 10.79
C TYR A 111 -9.68 -8.96 12.28
N ALA A 112 -9.64 -7.94 13.13
CA ALA A 112 -9.61 -8.09 14.57
C ALA A 112 -10.97 -7.81 15.21
N VAL A 113 -11.29 -8.54 16.28
CA VAL A 113 -12.47 -8.33 17.14
C VAL A 113 -11.96 -8.25 18.58
N GLY A 114 -11.71 -7.02 19.04
CA GLY A 114 -10.96 -6.79 20.26
C GLY A 114 -9.48 -7.24 20.17
N PRO A 115 -8.70 -7.06 21.24
CA PRO A 115 -7.25 -7.26 21.22
C PRO A 115 -6.79 -8.73 21.23
N TYR A 116 -7.71 -9.68 21.39
CA TYR A 116 -7.40 -11.10 21.60
C TYR A 116 -7.86 -12.01 20.47
N TYR A 117 -8.64 -11.50 19.52
CA TYR A 117 -9.10 -12.26 18.36
C TYR A 117 -8.73 -11.55 17.06
N ALA A 118 -8.10 -12.29 16.15
CA ALA A 118 -7.79 -11.85 14.80
C ALA A 118 -7.96 -13.01 13.81
N HIS A 119 -8.73 -12.77 12.76
CA HIS A 119 -8.85 -13.62 11.58
C HIS A 119 -7.96 -13.07 10.47
N ALA A 120 -7.34 -13.95 9.67
CA ALA A 120 -6.52 -13.54 8.55
C ALA A 120 -6.81 -14.36 7.29
N GLU A 121 -6.77 -13.68 6.16
CA GLU A 121 -6.91 -14.25 4.83
C GLU A 121 -5.91 -13.56 3.88
N ALA A 122 -5.37 -14.30 2.93
CA ALA A 122 -4.56 -13.75 1.86
C ALA A 122 -5.38 -13.59 0.59
N ARG A 123 -5.05 -12.57 -0.20
CA ARG A 123 -5.60 -12.34 -1.54
C ARG A 123 -4.48 -11.97 -2.50
N LYS A 124 -4.68 -12.16 -3.80
CA LYS A 124 -3.72 -11.70 -4.80
C LYS A 124 -3.45 -10.19 -4.66
N ALA A 125 -2.17 -9.84 -4.62
CA ALA A 125 -1.73 -8.45 -4.51
C ALA A 125 -2.08 -7.69 -5.80
N PRO A 126 -2.66 -6.47 -5.69
CA PRO A 126 -3.02 -5.67 -6.87
C PRO A 126 -1.79 -5.19 -7.64
N GLY A 127 -0.62 -5.15 -7.00
CA GLY A 127 0.65 -4.77 -7.62
C GLY A 127 1.18 -5.75 -8.69
N LEU A 128 0.55 -6.92 -8.86
CA LEU A 128 0.99 -7.94 -9.81
C LEU A 128 0.53 -7.65 -11.25
N ASP A 129 -0.72 -7.96 -11.60
CA ASP A 129 -1.29 -7.78 -12.93
C ASP A 129 -2.61 -6.97 -12.92
N GLY A 130 -3.09 -6.61 -11.72
CA GLY A 130 -4.36 -5.92 -11.54
C GLY A 130 -5.61 -6.74 -11.82
N LYS A 131 -5.50 -8.02 -12.18
CA LYS A 131 -6.63 -8.89 -12.46
C LYS A 131 -7.10 -9.54 -11.16
N VAL A 132 -8.36 -9.30 -10.83
CA VAL A 132 -9.00 -9.92 -9.67
C VAL A 132 -9.37 -11.36 -10.01
N GLU A 133 -8.89 -12.29 -9.19
CA GLU A 133 -9.23 -13.71 -9.29
C GLU A 133 -10.58 -13.98 -8.63
N ARG A 134 -11.41 -14.75 -9.32
CA ARG A 134 -12.75 -15.11 -8.84
C ARG A 134 -13.01 -16.61 -8.94
N ASP A 135 -13.77 -17.12 -7.99
CA ASP A 135 -14.25 -18.51 -7.98
C ASP A 135 -15.45 -18.69 -8.93
N ALA A 136 -15.99 -19.92 -8.97
CA ALA A 136 -17.13 -20.29 -9.81
C ALA A 136 -18.41 -19.49 -9.48
N ASP A 137 -18.54 -18.99 -8.25
CA ASP A 137 -19.65 -18.16 -7.78
C ASP A 137 -19.43 -16.66 -8.06
N GLY A 138 -18.29 -16.30 -8.66
CA GLY A 138 -17.90 -14.93 -8.94
C GLY A 138 -17.41 -14.16 -7.71
N LYS A 139 -17.11 -14.82 -6.58
CA LYS A 139 -16.51 -14.18 -5.40
C LYS A 139 -15.00 -14.11 -5.57
N GLU A 140 -14.37 -13.11 -4.95
CA GLU A 140 -12.92 -12.95 -4.98
C GLU A 140 -12.24 -14.07 -4.20
N VAL A 141 -11.24 -14.72 -4.83
CA VAL A 141 -10.51 -15.84 -4.23
C VAL A 141 -9.75 -15.37 -3.00
N ARG A 142 -9.84 -16.17 -1.92
CA ARG A 142 -9.18 -15.93 -0.63
C ARG A 142 -8.51 -17.21 -0.16
N TYR A 143 -7.33 -17.07 0.42
CA TYR A 143 -6.57 -18.19 0.98
C TYR A 143 -6.52 -18.06 2.50
N PRO A 144 -6.76 -19.13 3.27
CA PRO A 144 -6.68 -19.07 4.72
C PRO A 144 -5.25 -18.77 5.18
N VAL A 145 -5.10 -17.89 6.17
CA VAL A 145 -3.79 -17.55 6.76
C VAL A 145 -3.84 -17.78 8.26
N ILE A 146 -2.85 -18.50 8.78
CA ILE A 146 -2.63 -18.64 10.23
C ILE A 146 -1.56 -17.64 10.64
N LEU A 147 -1.96 -16.64 11.44
CA LEU A 147 -1.03 -15.65 11.97
C LEU A 147 -0.06 -16.29 12.97
N SER A 148 1.21 -15.97 12.80
CA SER A 148 2.27 -16.23 13.77
C SER A 148 2.02 -15.48 15.08
N HIS A 149 2.72 -15.86 16.15
CA HIS A 149 2.65 -15.14 17.42
C HIS A 149 3.01 -13.66 17.27
N LYS A 150 4.04 -13.34 16.46
CA LYS A 150 4.48 -11.96 16.20
C LYS A 150 3.37 -11.14 15.51
N GLU A 151 2.71 -11.70 14.50
CA GLU A 151 1.63 -11.01 13.78
C GLU A 151 0.38 -10.81 14.64
N LYS A 152 0.05 -11.79 15.51
CA LYS A 152 -1.01 -11.62 16.52
C LYS A 152 -0.70 -10.46 17.47
N MET A 153 0.56 -10.31 17.89
CA MET A 153 0.97 -9.17 18.71
C MET A 153 0.91 -7.84 17.97
N ILE A 154 1.18 -7.82 16.66
CA ILE A 154 0.98 -6.63 15.81
C ILE A 154 -0.52 -6.27 15.75
N ALA A 155 -1.38 -7.24 15.43
CA ALA A 155 -2.83 -7.03 15.39
C ALA A 155 -3.38 -6.49 16.72
N ARG A 156 -2.92 -7.06 17.84
CA ARG A 156 -3.26 -6.57 19.19
C ARG A 156 -2.84 -5.12 19.39
N ARG A 157 -1.61 -4.75 19.02
CA ARG A 157 -1.11 -3.37 19.16
C ARG A 157 -1.92 -2.39 18.32
N VAL A 158 -2.31 -2.77 17.10
CA VAL A 158 -3.17 -1.94 16.23
C VAL A 158 -4.53 -1.70 16.89
N VAL A 159 -5.19 -2.75 17.39
CA VAL A 159 -6.48 -2.61 18.08
C VAL A 159 -6.39 -1.65 19.27
N LEU A 160 -5.37 -1.82 20.12
CA LEU A 160 -5.21 -0.99 21.31
C LEU A 160 -4.84 0.46 20.98
N ALA A 161 -4.04 0.69 19.93
CA ALA A 161 -3.62 2.03 19.54
C ALA A 161 -4.77 2.84 18.90
N PHE A 162 -5.63 2.19 18.12
CA PHE A 162 -6.68 2.87 17.34
C PHE A 162 -8.10 2.66 17.91
N GLY A 163 -8.26 1.96 19.04
CA GLY A 163 -9.56 1.72 19.68
C GLY A 163 -10.54 0.87 18.86
N VAL A 164 -10.06 0.17 17.83
CA VAL A 164 -10.90 -0.54 16.86
C VAL A 164 -11.52 -1.78 17.51
N GLY A 165 -12.83 -1.74 17.76
CA GLY A 165 -13.57 -2.87 18.35
C GLY A 165 -13.73 -2.81 19.87
N SER A 166 -13.42 -1.67 20.50
CA SER A 166 -13.89 -1.34 21.85
C SER A 166 -15.32 -0.79 21.72
N ALA A 167 -16.31 -1.64 21.99
CA ALA A 167 -17.66 -1.22 22.32
C ALA A 167 -17.79 -1.14 23.85
#